data_AF-A0A816LKJ5-F1
#
_entry.id   AF-A0A816LKJ5-F1
#
_cell.length_a   1.000
_cell.length_b   1.000
_cell.length_c   1.000
_cell.angle_alpha   90.00
_cell.angle_beta   90.00
_cell.angle_gamma   90.00
#
_symmetry.space_group_name_H-M   'P 1'
#
loop_
_entity.id
_entity.type
_entity.pdbx_description
1 polymer ?
#
loop_
_entity_poly.entity_id
_entity_poly.type
_entity_poly.pdbx_seq_one_letter_code
_entity_poly.pdbx_strand_id
1 'polypeptide(L)'
;MTHSGHSWPTDKQTILFLSDRASSHLYQIFQLNIPADLLNIKYFIEPIQITDYQLNIDNLVVSQQSSRLAFDCQIYPNLSIKETVIQQHIEQTSDHLVYKVDKLCIRHWDEYMLGKRHHPFTVSIA
;
A
#
# COMPACT_ATOMS: atom_id res chain seq x y z
N MET A 1 -0.21 0.91 13.57
CA MET A 1 -0.57 -0.31 12.82
C MET A 1 0.71 -0.88 12.26
N THR A 2 0.94 -2.19 12.36
CA THR A 2 2.14 -2.84 11.84
C THR A 2 2.05 -2.95 10.33
N HIS A 3 2.75 -2.06 9.62
CA HIS A 3 2.85 -2.00 8.15
C HIS A 3 3.69 -3.14 7.57
N SER A 4 3.38 -4.39 7.89
CA SER A 4 4.17 -5.54 7.43
C SER A 4 3.26 -6.68 6.96
N GLY A 5 2.58 -6.43 5.85
CA GLY A 5 1.91 -7.47 5.06
C GLY A 5 2.94 -8.21 4.22
N HIS A 6 3.14 -9.50 4.48
CA HIS A 6 3.82 -10.42 3.58
C HIS A 6 2.88 -11.57 3.27
N SER A 7 2.96 -12.10 2.05
CA SER A 7 2.13 -13.19 1.58
C SER A 7 2.95 -14.09 0.67
N TRP A 8 2.67 -15.39 0.76
CA TRP A 8 3.27 -16.42 -0.06
C TRP A 8 2.30 -16.84 -1.15
N PRO A 9 2.63 -16.64 -2.43
CA PRO A 9 2.02 -17.38 -3.52
C PRO A 9 2.21 -18.90 -3.34
N THR A 10 1.40 -19.68 -4.04
CA THR A 10 1.40 -21.15 -3.94
C THR A 10 2.68 -21.83 -4.44
N ASP A 11 3.54 -21.12 -5.17
CA ASP A 11 4.82 -21.62 -5.69
C ASP A 11 5.90 -21.82 -4.63
N LYS A 12 5.72 -21.27 -3.41
CA LYS A 12 6.66 -21.30 -2.27
C LYS A 12 8.07 -20.78 -2.55
N GLN A 13 8.30 -20.23 -3.74
CA GLN A 13 9.56 -19.64 -4.17
C GLN A 13 9.42 -18.14 -4.31
N THR A 14 8.20 -17.61 -4.32
CA THR A 14 7.96 -16.17 -4.38
C THR A 14 7.56 -15.65 -3.01
N ILE A 15 8.13 -14.54 -2.57
CA ILE A 15 7.59 -13.74 -1.46
C ILE A 15 7.07 -12.43 -2.03
N LEU A 16 5.81 -12.11 -1.73
CA LEU A 16 5.25 -10.79 -1.95
C LEU A 16 5.15 -10.05 -0.62
N PHE A 17 5.60 -8.80 -0.58
CA PHE A 17 5.60 -8.01 0.64
C PHE A 17 5.47 -6.51 0.34
N LEU A 18 4.97 -5.76 1.32
CA LEU A 18 4.91 -4.31 1.26
C LEU A 18 6.22 -3.67 1.70
N SER A 19 6.70 -2.66 0.96
CA SER A 19 7.85 -1.84 1.37
C SER A 19 7.82 -0.46 0.75
N ASP A 20 8.42 0.51 1.43
CA ASP A 20 8.62 1.91 1.04
C ASP A 20 10.01 2.19 0.44
N ARG A 21 10.73 1.14 0.03
CA ARG A 21 12.10 1.23 -0.52
C ARG A 21 12.18 1.89 -1.91
N ALA A 22 11.04 2.13 -2.55
CA ALA A 22 10.99 2.88 -3.79
C ALA A 22 11.42 4.34 -3.56
N SER A 23 11.86 5.03 -4.62
CA SER A 23 12.24 6.44 -4.56
C SER A 23 11.09 7.37 -4.14
N SER A 24 9.84 6.92 -4.27
CA SER A 24 8.64 7.66 -3.85
C SER A 24 8.38 7.62 -2.34
N HIS A 25 9.08 6.75 -1.58
CA HIS A 25 8.81 6.47 -0.16
C HIS A 25 7.36 6.03 0.13
N LEU A 26 6.61 5.63 -0.91
CA LEU A 26 5.29 5.05 -0.78
C LEU A 26 5.42 3.54 -0.62
N TYR A 27 4.63 2.95 0.28
CA TYR A 27 4.48 1.50 0.38
C TYR A 27 3.95 0.95 -0.95
N GLN A 28 4.72 0.07 -1.57
CA GLN A 28 4.40 -0.68 -2.79
C GLN A 28 4.58 -2.17 -2.56
N ILE A 29 4.06 -2.99 -3.48
CA ILE A 29 4.30 -4.43 -3.45
C ILE A 29 5.65 -4.72 -4.12
N PHE A 30 6.45 -5.51 -3.42
CA PHE A 30 7.72 -6.05 -3.89
C PHE A 30 7.65 -7.56 -3.94
N GLN A 31 8.39 -8.12 -4.89
CA GLN A 31 8.56 -9.53 -5.11
C GLN A 31 10.00 -9.94 -4.84
N LEU A 32 10.18 -11.05 -4.15
CA LEU A 32 11.47 -11.69 -3.97
C LEU A 32 11.37 -13.15 -4.44
N ASN A 33 12.26 -13.53 -5.37
CA ASN A 33 12.32 -14.88 -5.92
C ASN A 33 13.41 -15.68 -5.21
N ILE A 34 12.99 -16.62 -4.38
CA ILE A 34 13.83 -17.50 -3.59
C ILE A 34 14.20 -18.72 -4.45
N PRO A 35 15.50 -19.02 -4.60
CA PRO A 35 15.91 -20.25 -5.27
C PRO A 35 15.46 -21.47 -4.46
N ALA A 36 15.02 -22.52 -5.14
CA ALA A 36 14.58 -23.77 -4.50
C ALA A 36 15.63 -24.39 -3.56
N ASP A 37 16.92 -24.16 -3.84
CA ASP A 37 18.02 -24.57 -2.98
C ASP A 37 18.49 -23.41 -2.08
N LEU A 38 17.94 -23.39 -0.86
CA LEU A 38 18.26 -22.38 0.15
C LEU A 38 19.73 -22.41 0.60
N LEU A 39 20.44 -23.53 0.42
CA LEU A 39 21.86 -23.66 0.78
C LEU A 39 22.76 -22.93 -0.23
N ASN A 40 22.22 -22.55 -1.39
CA ASN A 40 22.92 -21.83 -2.44
C ASN A 40 22.64 -20.32 -2.46
N ILE A 41 21.94 -19.77 -1.46
CA ILE A 41 21.83 -18.31 -1.28
C ILE A 41 23.19 -17.78 -0.80
N LYS A 42 24.09 -17.52 -1.74
CA LYS A 42 25.42 -16.93 -1.48
C LYS A 42 25.42 -15.41 -1.60
N TYR A 43 24.36 -14.82 -2.15
CA TYR A 43 24.28 -13.40 -2.47
C TYR A 43 22.93 -12.83 -2.09
N PHE A 44 22.91 -11.51 -1.92
CA PHE A 44 21.69 -10.72 -1.75
C PHE A 44 20.77 -10.92 -2.95
N ILE A 45 19.48 -11.18 -2.69
CA ILE A 45 18.46 -11.28 -3.72
C ILE A 45 17.78 -9.91 -3.80
N GLU A 46 17.98 -9.22 -4.92
CA GLU A 46 17.39 -7.91 -5.16
C GLU A 46 15.86 -8.04 -5.29
N PRO A 47 15.09 -7.32 -4.46
CA PRO A 47 13.64 -7.25 -4.58
C PRO A 47 13.20 -6.54 -5.85
N ILE A 48 12.14 -7.05 -6.49
CA ILE A 48 11.56 -6.48 -7.71
C ILE A 48 10.28 -5.74 -7.32
N GLN A 49 10.18 -4.46 -7.62
CA GLN A 49 8.94 -3.70 -7.44
C GLN A 49 7.92 -4.14 -8.49
N ILE A 50 6.72 -4.54 -8.07
CA ILE A 50 5.66 -5.00 -8.97
C ILE A 50 4.49 -4.01 -9.12
N THR A 51 4.40 -3.01 -8.25
CA THR A 51 3.39 -1.94 -8.34
C THR A 51 4.02 -0.56 -8.26
N ASP A 52 3.38 0.43 -8.88
CA ASP A 52 3.79 1.84 -8.84
C ASP A 52 2.57 2.75 -8.65
N TYR A 53 1.91 2.60 -7.49
CA TYR A 53 0.77 3.43 -7.13
C TYR A 53 1.20 4.78 -6.59
N GLN A 54 0.42 5.81 -6.89
CA GLN A 54 0.63 7.18 -6.41
C GLN A 54 0.18 7.41 -4.96
N LEU A 55 -0.28 6.36 -4.26
CA LEU A 55 -0.68 6.37 -2.86
C LEU A 55 -0.08 5.16 -2.13
N ASN A 56 0.03 5.24 -0.81
CA ASN A 56 0.37 4.11 0.04
C ASN A 56 -0.71 3.03 -0.06
N ILE A 57 -0.28 1.78 -0.22
CA ILE A 57 -1.13 0.60 -0.14
C ILE A 57 -0.83 -0.20 1.13
N ASP A 58 -1.85 -0.89 1.66
CA ASP A 58 -1.75 -1.71 2.87
C ASP A 58 -2.53 -3.04 2.71
N ASN A 59 -2.46 -3.90 3.72
CA ASN A 59 -3.25 -5.14 3.86
C ASN A 59 -3.18 -6.07 2.64
N LEU A 60 -1.97 -6.30 2.13
CA LEU A 60 -1.69 -7.21 1.02
C LEU A 60 -2.16 -8.64 1.29
N VAL A 61 -2.94 -9.20 0.37
CA VAL A 61 -3.37 -10.60 0.32
C VAL A 61 -3.21 -11.15 -1.10
N VAL A 62 -2.78 -12.40 -1.21
CA VAL A 62 -2.61 -13.11 -2.49
C VAL A 62 -3.70 -14.17 -2.63
N SER A 63 -4.26 -14.34 -3.84
CA SER A 63 -5.24 -15.39 -4.10
C SER A 63 -4.62 -16.79 -4.00
N GLN A 64 -5.41 -17.80 -3.65
CA GLN A 64 -4.92 -19.19 -3.57
C GLN A 64 -4.35 -19.73 -4.89
N GLN A 65 -4.82 -19.20 -6.02
CA GLN A 65 -4.32 -19.57 -7.35
C GLN A 65 -3.13 -18.72 -7.79
N SER A 66 -2.67 -17.79 -6.96
CA SER A 66 -1.57 -16.85 -7.25
C SER A 66 -1.78 -15.99 -8.51
N SER A 67 -3.04 -15.83 -8.94
CA SER A 67 -3.40 -15.09 -10.15
C SER A 67 -3.88 -13.67 -9.87
N ARG A 68 -4.13 -13.35 -8.59
CA ARG A 68 -4.69 -12.06 -8.16
C ARG A 68 -4.10 -11.63 -6.83
N LEU A 69 -3.99 -10.32 -6.67
CA LEU A 69 -3.64 -9.65 -5.44
C LEU A 69 -4.80 -8.78 -4.98
N ALA A 70 -4.98 -8.67 -3.68
CA ALA A 70 -5.84 -7.71 -3.03
C ALA A 70 -5.01 -6.85 -2.07
N PHE A 71 -5.33 -5.57 -1.99
CA PHE A 71 -4.75 -4.61 -1.06
C PHE A 71 -5.79 -3.54 -0.78
N ASP A 72 -5.56 -2.69 0.21
CA ASP A 72 -6.35 -1.49 0.40
C ASP A 72 -5.52 -0.22 0.31
N CYS A 73 -6.21 0.88 0.08
CA CYS A 73 -5.62 2.21 0.03
C CYS A 73 -6.61 3.23 0.58
N GLN A 74 -6.11 4.25 1.25
CA GLN A 74 -6.91 5.34 1.78
C GLN A 74 -7.29 6.30 0.65
N ILE A 75 -8.57 6.32 0.27
CA ILE A 75 -9.13 7.18 -0.78
C ILE A 75 -10.30 8.02 -0.26
N TYR A 76 -10.61 9.11 -0.97
CA TYR A 76 -11.85 9.83 -0.72
C TYR A 76 -13.05 9.00 -1.20
N PRO A 77 -14.22 9.12 -0.54
CA PRO A 77 -15.43 8.44 -0.99
C PRO A 77 -15.75 8.75 -2.45
N ASN A 78 -16.09 7.72 -3.22
CA ASN A 78 -16.45 7.79 -4.64
C ASN A 78 -15.36 8.29 -5.60
N LEU A 79 -14.10 8.38 -5.15
CA LEU A 79 -12.97 8.72 -6.02
C LEU A 79 -12.10 7.49 -6.28
N SER A 80 -11.47 7.47 -7.45
CA SER A 80 -10.38 6.55 -7.74
C SER A 80 -9.08 6.94 -7.01
N ILE A 81 -8.07 6.06 -7.06
CA ILE A 81 -6.72 6.35 -6.56
C ILE A 81 -6.17 7.62 -7.22
N LYS A 82 -6.29 7.74 -8.55
CA LYS A 82 -5.77 8.89 -9.30
C LYS A 82 -6.49 10.18 -8.94
N GLU A 83 -7.81 10.15 -8.85
CA GLU A 83 -8.61 11.32 -8.45
C GLU A 83 -8.33 11.72 -7.00
N THR A 84 -8.10 10.76 -6.12
CA THR A 84 -7.69 11.02 -4.73
C THR A 84 -6.36 11.78 -4.69
N VAL A 85 -5.36 11.39 -5.50
CA VAL A 85 -4.07 12.09 -5.57
C VAL A 85 -4.25 13.54 -6.03
N ILE A 86 -5.09 13.76 -7.04
CA ILE A 86 -5.41 15.10 -7.54
C ILE A 86 -6.06 15.93 -6.43
N GLN A 87 -7.03 15.36 -5.73
CA GLN A 87 -7.72 16.03 -4.61
C GLN A 87 -6.75 16.37 -3.47
N GLN A 88 -5.85 15.44 -3.10
CA GLN A 88 -4.82 15.70 -2.09
C GLN A 88 -3.88 16.84 -2.49
N HIS A 89 -3.51 16.91 -3.77
CA HIS A 89 -2.66 18.00 -4.26
C HIS A 89 -3.37 19.36 -4.14
N ILE A 90 -4.66 19.43 -4.50
CA ILE A 90 -5.48 20.65 -4.36
C ILE A 90 -5.57 21.08 -2.89
N GLU A 91 -5.80 20.13 -1.98
CA GLU A 91 -5.87 20.39 -0.53
C GLU A 91 -4.54 20.85 0.06
N GLN A 92 -3.41 20.33 -0.44
CA GLN A 92 -2.08 20.79 0.00
C GLN A 92 -1.76 22.21 -0.47
N THR A 93 -2.31 22.62 -1.61
CA THR A 93 -2.10 23.97 -2.16
C THR A 93 -3.07 25.02 -1.65
N SER A 94 -4.09 24.63 -0.87
CA SER A 94 -5.06 25.57 -0.29
C SER A 94 -4.61 26.08 1.08
N ASP A 95 -5.02 27.29 1.43
CA ASP A 95 -4.64 27.96 2.67
C ASP A 95 -4.88 27.06 3.90
N HIS A 96 -3.91 27.01 4.80
CA HIS A 96 -3.94 26.14 5.96
C HIS A 96 -5.09 26.51 6.91
N LEU A 97 -6.09 25.63 7.01
CA LEU A 97 -7.13 25.69 8.04
C LEU A 97 -6.54 25.24 9.38
N VAL A 98 -6.39 26.17 10.31
CA VAL A 98 -5.97 25.88 11.69
C VAL A 98 -7.20 25.76 12.58
N TYR A 99 -7.41 24.58 13.15
CA TYR A 99 -8.49 24.33 14.10
C TYR A 99 -7.98 24.42 15.53
N LYS A 100 -8.64 25.25 16.36
CA LYS A 100 -8.46 25.23 17.82
C LYS A 100 -9.64 24.50 18.44
N VAL A 101 -9.38 23.39 19.12
CA VAL A 101 -10.40 22.57 19.78
C VAL A 101 -10.09 22.40 21.25
N ASP A 102 -11.10 22.60 22.11
CA ASP A 102 -10.94 22.49 23.56
C ASP A 102 -10.86 21.02 24.03
N LYS A 103 -11.43 20.09 23.23
CA LYS A 103 -11.36 18.63 23.45
C LYS A 103 -11.33 17.91 22.10
N LEU A 104 -10.35 17.02 21.90
CA LEU A 104 -10.31 16.08 20.76
C LEU A 104 -11.13 14.83 21.10
N CYS A 105 -12.39 14.80 20.66
CA CYS A 105 -13.28 13.66 20.91
C CYS A 105 -13.00 12.45 19.99
N ILE A 106 -12.15 12.60 18.96
CA ILE A 106 -11.87 11.58 17.95
C ILE A 106 -10.35 11.50 17.71
N ARG A 107 -9.81 10.28 17.78
CA ARG A 107 -8.36 9.99 17.67
C ARG A 107 -7.78 10.27 16.28
N HIS A 108 -8.59 10.15 15.23
CA HIS A 108 -8.26 10.37 13.82
C HIS A 108 -9.21 11.45 13.25
N TRP A 109 -9.03 12.68 13.73
CA TRP A 109 -9.93 13.79 13.42
C TRP A 109 -9.85 14.22 11.95
N ASP A 110 -8.69 14.11 11.33
CA ASP A 110 -8.44 14.36 9.91
C ASP A 110 -9.22 13.38 9.02
N GLU A 111 -9.17 12.07 9.33
CA GLU A 111 -9.96 11.06 8.63
C GLU A 111 -11.46 11.29 8.80
N TYR A 112 -11.88 11.72 9.99
CA TYR A 112 -13.28 12.04 10.25
C TYR A 112 -13.75 13.24 9.40
N MET A 113 -12.97 14.32 9.39
CA MET A 113 -13.32 15.56 8.67
C MET A 113 -13.23 15.40 7.15
N LEU A 114 -12.20 14.74 6.66
CA LEU A 114 -11.96 14.53 5.22
C LEU A 114 -12.76 13.36 4.65
N GLY A 115 -13.29 12.49 5.52
CA GLY A 115 -14.09 11.33 5.10
C GLY A 115 -13.31 10.22 4.41
N LYS A 116 -11.97 10.30 4.35
CA LYS A 116 -11.11 9.28 3.72
C LYS A 116 -11.22 7.93 4.42
N ARG A 117 -11.31 6.85 3.65
CA ARG A 117 -11.43 5.47 4.17
C ARG A 117 -10.55 4.50 3.38
N HIS A 118 -10.11 3.44 4.03
CA HIS A 118 -9.45 2.31 3.35
C HIS A 118 -10.46 1.59 2.47
N HIS A 119 -10.22 1.58 1.16
CA HIS A 119 -11.02 0.84 0.20
C HIS A 119 -10.21 -0.32 -0.38
N PRO A 120 -10.81 -1.51 -0.50
CA PRO A 120 -10.13 -2.66 -1.08
C PRO A 120 -10.08 -2.55 -2.61
N PHE A 121 -8.94 -2.96 -3.17
CA PHE A 121 -8.68 -3.07 -4.59
C PHE A 121 -8.18 -4.47 -4.92
N THR A 122 -8.42 -4.92 -6.15
CA THR A 122 -7.88 -6.19 -6.65
C THR A 122 -7.22 -5.99 -8.00
N VAL A 123 -6.07 -6.63 -8.21
CA VAL A 123 -5.37 -6.65 -9.49
C VAL A 123 -5.00 -8.07 -9.88
N SER A 124 -4.95 -8.33 -11.19
CA SER A 124 -4.45 -9.60 -11.72
C SER A 124 -2.93 -9.56 -11.80
N ILE A 125 -2.29 -10.68 -11.49
CA ILE A 125 -0.87 -10.93 -11.72
C ILE A 125 -0.74 -12.13 -12.66
N ALA A 126 0.13 -12.02 -13.65
CA ALA A 126 0.32 -13.00 -14.73
C ALA A 126 1.55 -13.87 -14.48
#